data_AF-A0AAU2LVE0-F1
#
_entry.id   AF-A0AAU2LVE0-F1
#
_cell.length_a   1.000
_cell.length_b   1.000
_cell.length_c   1.000
_cell.angle_alpha   90.00
_cell.angle_beta   90.00
_cell.angle_gamma   90.00
#
_symmetry.space_group_name_H-M   'P 1'
#
loop_
_entity.id
_entity.type
_entity.pdbx_description
1 polymer ?
#
loop_
_entity_poly.entity_id
_entity_poly.type
_entity_poly.pdbx_seq_one_letter_code
_entity_poly.pdbx_strand_id
1 'polypeptide(L)'
;MKGKDFEIHVYDKSGREVGIFGSDGWFNKHRKIGADVEVPPSVENALKGKAIDTMRRHGRIGPRGTEDVTGDKWQRPRLASEGCK
;
A
#
# COMPACT_ATOMS: atom_id res chain seq x y z
N MET A 1 4.68 -0.66 20.00
CA MET A 1 5.69 -0.76 18.92
C MET A 1 5.17 0.02 17.72
N LYS A 2 5.97 0.90 17.10
CA LYS A 2 5.63 1.41 15.76
C LYS A 2 5.71 0.20 14.82
N GLY A 3 4.65 -0.09 14.05
CA GLY A 3 4.63 -1.21 13.11
C GLY A 3 5.71 -1.09 12.03
N LYS A 4 5.75 -2.02 11.08
CA LYS A 4 6.61 -1.88 9.88
C LYS A 4 5.79 -1.34 8.71
N ASP A 5 6.41 -0.51 7.88
CA ASP A 5 5.85 -0.18 6.56
C ASP A 5 6.27 -1.23 5.51
N PHE A 6 5.64 -1.19 4.35
CA PHE A 6 5.87 -2.11 3.25
C PHE A 6 5.67 -1.39 1.91
N GLU A 7 6.22 -1.97 0.85
CA GLU A 7 6.05 -1.46 -0.51
C GLU A 7 5.69 -2.62 -1.44
N ILE A 8 4.69 -2.41 -2.29
CA ILE A 8 4.31 -3.33 -3.35
C ILE A 8 4.67 -2.66 -4.67
N HIS A 9 5.72 -3.15 -5.31
CA HIS A 9 6.10 -2.73 -6.65
C HIS A 9 5.19 -3.42 -7.67
N VAL A 10 4.54 -2.63 -8.52
CA VAL A 10 3.56 -3.13 -9.49
C VAL A 10 4.13 -3.02 -10.89
N TYR A 11 4.18 -4.14 -11.59
CA TYR A 11 4.71 -4.24 -12.95
C TYR A 11 3.60 -4.62 -13.92
N ASP A 12 3.64 -4.06 -15.14
CA ASP A 12 2.77 -4.51 -16.22
C ASP A 12 3.30 -5.81 -16.85
N LYS A 13 2.55 -6.36 -17.81
CA LYS A 13 2.90 -7.62 -18.49
C LYS A 13 4.22 -7.56 -19.27
N SER A 14 4.70 -6.36 -19.60
CA SER A 14 6.00 -6.15 -20.26
C SER A 14 7.16 -6.01 -19.26
N GLY A 15 6.89 -6.12 -17.96
CA GLY A 15 7.89 -5.97 -16.90
C GLY A 15 8.23 -4.52 -16.56
N ARG A 16 7.47 -3.55 -17.08
CA ARG A 16 7.66 -2.12 -16.76
C ARG A 16 6.96 -1.79 -15.45
N GLU A 17 7.69 -1.13 -14.54
CA GLU A 17 7.10 -0.65 -13.28
C GLU A 17 6.07 0.45 -13.56
N VAL A 18 4.84 0.20 -13.11
CA VAL A 18 3.70 1.11 -13.25
C VAL A 18 3.67 2.08 -12.09
N GLY A 19 3.87 1.57 -10.87
CA GLY A 19 3.84 2.38 -9.65
C GLY A 19 4.16 1.54 -8.42
N ILE A 20 4.13 2.21 -7.27
CA ILE A 20 4.45 1.62 -5.97
C ILE A 20 3.30 1.89 -5.01
N PHE A 21 2.80 0.84 -4.37
CA PHE A 21 1.64 0.86 -3.49
C PHE A 21 2.06 0.54 -2.05
N GLY A 22 1.49 1.25 -1.07
CA GLY A 22 1.90 1.19 0.34
C GLY A 22 0.72 1.19 1.32
N SER A 23 1.00 1.58 2.56
CA SER A 23 -0.01 1.61 3.63
C SER A 23 -1.08 2.69 3.46
N ASP A 24 -0.87 3.65 2.56
CA ASP A 24 -1.76 4.76 2.23
C ASP A 24 -2.17 4.79 0.75
N GLY A 25 -1.87 3.73 -0.02
CA GLY A 25 -2.19 3.64 -1.44
C GLY A 25 -0.97 3.87 -2.34
N TRP A 26 -1.20 4.40 -3.54
CA TRP A 26 -0.13 4.74 -4.49
C TRP A 26 0.67 5.93 -3.99
N PHE A 27 2.01 5.84 -3.98
CA PHE A 27 2.86 6.92 -3.50
C PHE A 27 4.05 7.20 -4.43
N ASN A 28 4.57 8.42 -4.32
CA ASN A 28 5.64 8.91 -5.20
C ASN A 28 6.99 8.30 -4.81
N LYS A 29 7.64 7.61 -5.75
CA LYS A 29 9.01 7.09 -5.60
C LYS A 29 9.59 6.73 -6.98
N HIS A 30 10.92 6.73 -7.12
CA HIS A 30 11.63 6.36 -8.36
C HIS A 30 11.10 7.04 -9.65
N ARG A 31 10.77 8.34 -9.58
CA ARG A 31 10.17 9.13 -10.69
C ARG A 31 8.78 8.67 -11.12
N LYS A 32 8.09 7.88 -10.30
CA LYS A 32 6.66 7.55 -10.47
C LYS A 32 5.83 8.51 -9.64
N ILE A 33 4.77 9.01 -10.26
CA ILE A 33 3.75 9.84 -9.60
C ILE A 33 2.60 8.91 -9.27
N GLY A 34 2.36 8.68 -7.98
CA GLY A 34 1.32 7.74 -7.53
C GLY A 34 -0.08 8.15 -8.00
N ALA A 35 -0.33 9.45 -8.10
CA ALA A 35 -1.59 10.00 -8.60
C ALA A 35 -1.85 9.71 -10.10
N ASP A 36 -0.81 9.41 -10.87
CA ASP A 36 -0.91 9.15 -12.31
C ASP A 36 -1.04 7.64 -12.60
N VAL A 37 -1.11 6.80 -11.57
CA VAL A 37 -1.22 5.35 -11.74
C VAL A 37 -2.66 4.99 -12.09
N GLU A 38 -2.85 4.49 -13.31
CA GLU A 38 -4.10 3.91 -13.77
C GLU A 38 -3.97 2.39 -13.90
N VAL A 39 -4.80 1.66 -13.13
CA VAL A 39 -4.89 0.20 -13.18
C VAL A 39 -6.35 -0.25 -13.20
N PRO A 40 -6.64 -1.46 -13.72
CA PRO A 40 -7.98 -2.02 -13.61
C PRO A 40 -8.46 -2.10 -12.15
N PRO A 41 -9.76 -1.91 -11.87
CA PRO A 41 -10.30 -1.98 -10.49
C PRO A 41 -9.99 -3.30 -9.76
N SER A 42 -9.84 -4.40 -10.50
CA SER A 42 -9.45 -5.68 -9.92
C SER A 42 -8.03 -5.67 -9.34
N VAL A 43 -7.11 -4.92 -9.96
CA VAL A 43 -5.73 -4.74 -9.47
C VAL A 43 -5.75 -3.88 -8.22
N GLU A 44 -6.48 -2.76 -8.24
CA GLU A 44 -6.65 -1.86 -7.09
C GLU A 44 -7.21 -2.63 -5.87
N ASN A 45 -8.26 -3.43 -6.07
CA ASN A 45 -8.86 -4.24 -5.00
C ASN A 45 -7.89 -5.32 -4.47
N ALA A 46 -7.10 -5.94 -5.35
CA ALA A 46 -6.10 -6.92 -4.94
C ALA A 46 -4.98 -6.27 -4.09
N LEU A 47 -4.50 -5.09 -4.49
CA LEU A 47 -3.50 -4.32 -3.75
C LEU A 47 -4.03 -3.90 -2.38
N LYS A 48 -5.26 -3.36 -2.31
CA LYS A 48 -5.93 -3.05 -1.04
C LYS A 48 -6.02 -4.27 -0.13
N GLY A 49 -6.42 -5.42 -0.66
CA GLY A 49 -6.48 -6.68 0.09
C GLY A 49 -5.11 -7.09 0.66
N LYS A 50 -4.04 -7.00 -0.14
CA LYS A 50 -2.67 -7.32 0.29
C LYS A 50 -2.13 -6.31 1.32
N ALA A 51 -2.46 -5.04 1.16
CA ALA A 51 -2.08 -3.99 2.10
C ALA A 51 -2.73 -4.21 3.47
N ILE A 52 -4.05 -4.46 3.52
CA ILE A 52 -4.79 -4.75 4.76
C ILE A 52 -4.22 -6.00 5.45
N ASP A 53 -4.04 -7.08 4.71
CA ASP A 53 -3.49 -8.34 5.23
C ASP A 53 -2.06 -8.16 5.81
N THR A 54 -1.22 -7.39 5.12
CA THR A 54 0.13 -7.05 5.59
C THR A 54 0.09 -6.20 6.86
N MET A 55 -0.78 -5.19 6.91
CA MET A 55 -0.94 -4.35 8.09
C MET A 55 -1.51 -5.09 9.30
N ARG A 56 -2.37 -6.10 9.09
CA ARG A 56 -2.83 -7.00 10.15
C ARG A 56 -1.68 -7.79 10.76
N ARG A 57 -0.81 -8.38 9.93
CA ARG A 57 0.37 -9.11 10.41
C ARG A 57 1.34 -8.22 11.19
N HIS A 58 1.40 -6.93 10.85
CA HIS A 58 2.26 -5.95 11.53
C HIS A 58 1.58 -5.20 12.69
N GLY A 59 0.33 -5.54 13.02
CA GLY A 59 -0.42 -4.90 14.10
C GLY A 59 -0.76 -3.43 13.83
N ARG A 60 -0.73 -2.97 12.57
CA ARG A 60 -1.12 -1.61 12.16
C ARG A 60 -2.63 -1.49 11.89
N ILE A 61 -3.26 -2.61 11.59
CA ILE A 61 -4.71 -2.81 11.59
C ILE A 61 -4.97 -3.99 12.51
N GLY A 62 -5.99 -3.92 13.33
CA GLY A 62 -6.40 -4.98 14.22
C GLY A 62 -6.89 -6.24 13.49
N PRO A 63 -7.14 -7.33 14.24
CA PRO A 63 -7.66 -8.57 13.69
C PRO A 63 -8.90 -8.39 12.81
N ARG A 64 -9.21 -9.40 11.98
CA ARG A 64 -10.40 -9.36 11.13
C ARG A 64 -11.66 -9.19 12.01
N GLY A 65 -12.47 -8.18 11.70
CA GLY A 65 -13.70 -7.86 12.43
C GLY A 65 -13.55 -6.83 13.56
N THR A 66 -12.33 -6.36 13.87
CA THR A 66 -12.12 -5.39 14.96
C THR A 66 -12.05 -3.93 14.49
N GLU A 67 -11.78 -3.70 13.21
CA GLU A 67 -11.67 -2.37 12.61
C GLU A 67 -12.43 -2.30 11.30
N ASP A 68 -13.03 -1.13 11.03
CA ASP A 68 -13.64 -0.81 9.75
C ASP A 68 -12.56 -0.45 8.72
N VAL A 69 -12.52 -1.21 7.63
CA VAL A 69 -11.57 -1.07 6.52
C VAL A 69 -12.28 -0.73 5.20
N THR A 70 -13.53 -0.29 5.25
CA THR A 70 -14.31 0.10 4.07
C THR A 70 -13.77 1.36 3.42
N GLY A 71 -13.88 1.46 2.09
CA GLY A 71 -13.36 2.59 1.32
C GLY A 71 -11.87 2.78 1.52
N ASP A 72 -11.48 3.93 2.06
CA ASP A 72 -10.09 4.30 2.34
C ASP A 72 -9.74 4.30 3.84
N LYS A 73 -10.65 3.82 4.70
CA LYS A 73 -10.43 3.76 6.17
C LYS A 73 -9.31 2.80 6.58
N TRP A 74 -8.89 1.92 5.68
CA TRP A 74 -7.74 1.03 5.88
C TRP A 74 -6.40 1.77 5.83
N GLN A 75 -6.35 2.95 5.22
CA GLN A 75 -5.09 3.67 5.01
C GLN A 75 -4.46 4.06 6.35
N ARG A 76 -3.14 3.94 6.43
CA ARG A 76 -2.34 4.36 7.58
C ARG A 76 -1.19 5.22 7.05
N PRO A 77 -0.87 6.35 7.72
CA PRO A 77 0.25 7.20 7.31
C PRO A 77 1.52 6.37 7.15
N ARG A 78 2.28 6.63 6.09
CA ARG A 78 3.55 5.96 5.88
C ARG A 78 4.43 6.13 7.11
N LEU A 79 4.98 5.04 7.61
CA LEU A 79 6.02 5.13 8.62
C LEU A 79 7.29 5.46 7.85
N ALA A 80 7.94 6.57 8.21
CA ALA A 80 9.23 6.90 7.64
C ALA A 80 10.12 5.65 7.74
N SER A 81 10.59 5.15 6.60
CA SER A 81 11.75 4.28 6.60
C SER A 81 12.84 5.10 7.28
N GLU A 82 13.27 4.69 8.48
CA GLU A 82 14.50 5.24 9.06
C GLU A 82 15.61 5.07 8.02
N GLY A 83 15.93 6.15 7.29
CA GLY A 83 16.85 6.08 6.15
C GLY A 83 16.52 7.01 4.98
N CYS A 84 16.48 8.31 5.21
CA CYS A 84 17.15 9.27 4.32
C CYS A 84 17.47 10.52 5.16
N LYS A 85 18.71 10.57 5.66
CA LYS A 85 19.39 11.82 5.99
C LYS A 85 20.19 12.23 4.76
#